data_AF-A0AAN0JTW2-F1
#
_entry.id   AF-A0AAN0JTW2-F1
#
_cell.length_a   1.000
_cell.length_b   1.000
_cell.length_c   1.000
_cell.angle_alpha   90.00
_cell.angle_beta   90.00
_cell.angle_gamma   90.00
#
_symmetry.space_group_name_H-M   'P 1'
#
loop_
_entity.id
_entity.type
_entity.pdbx_description
1 polymer ?
#
loop_
_entity_poly.entity_id
_entity_poly.type
_entity_poly.pdbx_seq_one_letter_code
_entity_poly.pdbx_strand_id
1 'polypeptide(L)'
;MALHLEGSSEQEYDPLNEHSMQLFVEQAQAIQKKFRLFRETLEENNDLKKLANLKATQLNERSTRLEGKERELEKKDIQFREKLEENKKLKSLMETKDTQLMEKDREIERLRETIDQQDIQLRKTTLECLESSRERNLKQRKIEELMETKASIEERFVELMKEKSDLAFELNDAKYKINDLTLQVSDCIIEASRLTEDKKRLSEKRNRLTDENNRLTEDRDRIASQRNKLAKKLKKISNGSEAVESEDEEKQILITQVNAYSRECDKLKGQLQTQCSEYNRSLAIEKKNCLRLESELRDQLLAHEQHNEKITRLTKDIEELTRQLDGCNKELSTEKDKVLEWSRKYDKEKEKREHLHKKHRAEKERHHEANVKHCDIIDQLLKELQRADKIIPRLEPSLNLIPESTTDENCCSIDQLLRDLDESRKNLLARNKHRYSDSTTSAYKASSSAAVATDGTTRERSCDPTAQEVVSSDDERPYDPSLVCPKCGRKFRVGQEQKQRRHINEFCTMK
;
A
#
# COMPACT_ATOMS: atom_id res chain seq x y z
N MET A 1 140.36 45.31 34.61
CA MET A 1 140.55 46.79 34.56
C MET A 1 140.04 47.35 35.87
N ALA A 2 140.79 47.97 36.78
CA ALA A 2 142.21 48.34 36.90
C ALA A 2 142.50 48.40 38.43
N LEU A 3 143.43 47.60 38.97
CA LEU A 3 144.84 47.90 39.27
C LEU A 3 145.07 49.11 40.19
N HIS A 4 145.65 48.86 41.39
CA HIS A 4 146.91 49.49 41.80
C HIS A 4 147.60 48.70 42.94
N LEU A 5 148.92 48.54 42.76
CA LEU A 5 149.95 47.96 43.62
C LEU A 5 150.71 49.08 44.37
N GLU A 6 151.40 48.68 45.45
CA GLU A 6 152.66 49.19 46.08
C GLU A 6 152.52 49.08 47.61
N GLY A 7 153.48 48.69 48.46
CA GLY A 7 154.91 48.35 48.42
C GLY A 7 155.35 48.23 49.90
N SER A 8 156.05 47.17 50.32
CA SER A 8 157.48 47.17 50.73
C SER A 8 157.79 47.53 52.20
N SER A 9 158.39 46.57 52.95
CA SER A 9 159.51 46.72 53.94
C SER A 9 159.56 45.44 54.82
N GLU A 10 160.42 44.46 54.54
CA GLU A 10 161.82 44.28 54.99
C GLU A 10 162.05 43.97 56.48
N GLN A 11 162.72 42.81 56.69
CA GLN A 11 163.57 42.38 57.82
C GLN A 11 162.94 42.12 59.20
N GLU A 12 162.95 40.86 59.66
CA GLU A 12 163.99 40.31 60.55
C GLU A 12 163.78 38.80 60.77
N TYR A 13 164.88 38.08 60.98
CA TYR A 13 165.01 36.62 61.07
C TYR A 13 165.22 36.26 62.55
N ASP A 14 164.45 35.32 63.12
CA ASP A 14 164.90 34.47 64.24
C ASP A 14 163.94 33.28 64.46
N PRO A 15 164.40 32.16 65.04
CA PRO A 15 163.98 30.82 64.67
C PRO A 15 163.03 30.23 65.73
N LEU A 16 162.69 28.95 65.55
CA LEU A 16 161.91 28.10 66.45
C LEU A 16 160.41 28.13 66.20
N ASN A 17 159.88 26.99 65.76
CA ASN A 17 158.99 26.16 66.59
C ASN A 17 158.20 25.22 65.65
N GLU A 18 158.61 23.95 65.57
CA GLU A 18 157.96 22.87 64.80
C GLU A 18 156.47 22.67 65.16
N HIS A 19 155.98 23.28 66.24
CA HIS A 19 154.57 23.24 66.64
C HIS A 19 153.66 24.24 65.85
N SER A 20 154.21 25.34 65.33
CA SER A 20 153.41 26.35 64.59
C SER A 20 153.08 25.93 63.16
N MET A 21 153.92 25.10 62.54
CA MET A 21 153.66 24.57 61.19
C MET A 21 152.47 23.59 61.19
N GLN A 22 152.27 22.86 62.28
CA GLN A 22 151.16 21.92 62.41
C GLN A 22 149.82 22.64 62.61
N LEU A 23 149.80 23.75 63.36
CA LEU A 23 148.65 24.67 63.46
C LEU A 23 148.33 25.34 62.12
N PHE A 24 149.32 25.74 61.34
CA PHE A 24 149.09 26.36 60.03
C PHE A 24 148.53 25.36 59.01
N VAL A 25 148.98 24.10 59.05
CA VAL A 25 148.42 23.02 58.22
C VAL A 25 147.00 22.67 58.65
N GLU A 26 146.71 22.63 59.96
CA GLU A 26 145.33 22.45 60.45
C GLU A 26 144.42 23.63 60.09
N GLN A 27 144.90 24.88 60.16
CA GLN A 27 144.13 26.06 59.76
C GLN A 27 143.89 26.08 58.25
N ALA A 28 144.89 25.74 57.44
CA ALA A 28 144.76 25.63 55.99
C ALA A 28 143.79 24.50 55.59
N GLN A 29 143.85 23.34 56.26
CA GLN A 29 142.90 22.24 56.04
C GLN A 29 141.49 22.59 56.52
N ALA A 30 141.34 23.33 57.63
CA ALA A 30 140.05 23.83 58.11
C ALA A 30 139.44 24.86 57.14
N ILE A 31 140.25 25.74 56.56
CA ILE A 31 139.83 26.69 55.52
C ILE A 31 139.45 25.95 54.25
N GLN A 32 140.24 24.96 53.82
CA GLN A 32 139.94 24.16 52.64
C GLN A 32 138.67 23.32 52.83
N LYS A 33 138.41 22.81 54.04
CA LYS A 33 137.17 22.12 54.42
C LYS A 33 135.97 23.07 54.45
N LYS A 34 136.15 24.32 54.92
CA LYS A 34 135.12 25.37 54.82
C LYS A 34 134.82 25.78 53.38
N PHE A 35 135.83 25.89 52.52
CA PHE A 35 135.60 26.17 51.09
C PHE A 35 134.94 25.00 50.37
N ARG A 36 135.25 23.76 50.74
CA ARG A 36 134.55 22.57 50.22
C ARG A 36 133.09 22.56 50.66
N LEU A 37 132.83 22.77 51.96
CA LEU A 37 131.48 22.90 52.50
C LEU A 37 130.72 24.07 51.85
N PHE A 38 131.36 25.22 51.65
CA PHE A 38 130.76 26.38 50.98
C PHE A 38 130.41 26.07 49.53
N ARG A 39 131.27 25.34 48.81
CA ARG A 39 131.00 24.92 47.43
C ARG A 39 129.84 23.92 47.38
N GLU A 40 129.80 22.96 48.30
CA GLU A 40 128.69 22.02 48.48
C GLU A 40 127.39 22.76 48.84
N THR A 41 127.42 23.76 49.73
CA THR A 41 126.21 24.57 50.04
C THR A 41 125.77 25.47 48.89
N LEU A 42 126.70 25.89 48.02
CA LEU A 42 126.39 26.68 46.82
C LEU A 42 125.78 25.78 45.73
N GLU A 43 126.25 24.55 45.64
CA GLU A 43 125.74 23.52 44.73
C GLU A 43 124.37 23.01 45.20
N GLU A 44 124.20 22.76 46.50
CA GLU A 44 122.90 22.51 47.13
C GLU A 44 121.94 23.70 46.96
N ASN A 45 122.40 24.95 47.10
CA ASN A 45 121.57 26.12 46.82
C ASN A 45 121.18 26.22 45.34
N ASN A 46 122.09 25.87 44.42
CA ASN A 46 121.78 25.82 43.00
C ASN A 46 120.78 24.71 42.67
N ASP A 47 120.87 23.56 43.31
CA ASP A 47 119.93 22.45 43.12
C ASP A 47 118.59 22.71 43.81
N LEU A 48 118.57 23.37 44.96
CA LEU A 48 117.35 23.90 45.58
C LEU A 48 116.71 24.98 44.71
N LYS A 49 117.50 25.83 44.05
CA LYS A 49 116.99 26.83 43.10
C LYS A 49 116.43 26.18 41.84
N LYS A 50 117.07 25.14 41.30
CA LYS A 50 116.53 24.32 40.20
C LYS A 50 115.24 23.61 40.62
N LEU A 51 115.20 23.05 41.83
CA LEU A 51 114.03 22.36 42.37
C LEU A 51 112.87 23.33 42.64
N ALA A 52 113.16 24.53 43.15
CA ALA A 52 112.18 25.60 43.36
C ALA A 52 111.62 26.08 42.02
N ASN A 53 112.47 26.28 41.01
CA ASN A 53 112.03 26.62 39.66
C ASN A 53 111.19 25.50 39.04
N LEU A 54 111.60 24.24 39.16
CA LEU A 54 110.82 23.10 38.67
C LEU A 54 109.46 22.99 39.36
N LYS A 55 109.42 23.15 40.69
CA LYS A 55 108.15 23.18 41.44
C LYS A 55 107.29 24.38 41.05
N ALA A 56 107.87 25.55 40.82
CA ALA A 56 107.14 26.72 40.32
C ALA A 56 106.54 26.47 38.94
N THR A 57 107.28 25.83 38.02
CA THR A 57 106.78 25.41 36.71
C THR A 57 105.64 24.39 36.85
N GLN A 58 105.82 23.35 37.67
CA GLN A 58 104.77 22.35 37.92
C GLN A 58 103.51 22.94 38.57
N LEU A 59 103.67 23.92 39.46
CA LEU A 59 102.56 24.60 40.11
C LEU A 59 101.82 25.50 39.10
N ASN A 60 102.55 26.21 38.24
CA ASN A 60 101.97 26.99 37.15
C ASN A 60 101.24 26.10 36.11
N GLU A 61 101.81 24.95 35.75
CA GLU A 61 101.15 23.95 34.89
C GLU A 61 99.89 23.37 35.54
N ARG A 62 99.93 23.10 36.85
CA ARG A 62 98.74 22.65 37.58
C ARG A 62 97.68 23.75 37.68
N SER A 63 98.07 25.01 37.93
CA SER A 63 97.18 26.16 37.98
C SER A 63 96.47 26.36 36.64
N THR A 64 97.24 26.44 35.54
CA THR A 64 96.68 26.59 34.19
C THR A 64 95.78 25.42 33.80
N ARG A 65 96.10 24.18 34.22
CA ARG A 65 95.23 23.01 34.02
C ARG A 65 93.94 23.07 34.85
N LEU A 66 94.01 23.57 36.09
CA LEU A 66 92.83 23.78 36.94
C LEU A 66 91.94 24.88 36.38
N GLU A 67 92.49 26.03 36.01
CA GLU A 67 91.76 27.12 35.33
C GLU A 67 91.14 26.66 34.00
N GLY A 68 91.81 25.76 33.27
CA GLY A 68 91.26 25.13 32.07
C GLY A 68 90.04 24.27 32.38
N LYS A 69 90.10 23.46 33.45
CA LYS A 69 88.97 22.63 33.91
C LYS A 69 87.83 23.45 34.49
N GLU A 70 88.12 24.52 35.23
CA GLU A 70 87.10 25.44 35.75
C GLU A 70 86.33 26.10 34.61
N ARG A 71 87.01 26.60 33.58
CA ARG A 71 86.36 27.12 32.37
C ARG A 71 85.56 26.05 31.62
N GLU A 72 86.01 24.80 31.60
CA GLU A 72 85.24 23.69 31.00
C GLU A 72 83.97 23.37 31.81
N LEU A 73 84.06 23.36 33.15
CA LEU A 73 82.92 23.17 34.04
C LEU A 73 81.92 24.33 33.92
N GLU A 74 82.39 25.57 33.84
CA GLU A 74 81.55 26.75 33.64
C GLU A 74 80.80 26.68 32.31
N LYS A 75 81.47 26.28 31.22
CA LYS A 75 80.81 26.02 29.92
C LYS A 75 79.75 24.94 30.02
N LYS A 76 80.03 23.84 30.73
CA LYS A 76 79.04 22.76 30.96
C LYS A 76 77.86 23.24 31.79
N ASP A 77 78.09 24.06 32.81
CA ASP A 77 77.04 24.62 33.66
C ASP A 77 76.12 25.60 32.89
N ILE A 78 76.70 26.43 32.02
CA ILE A 78 75.93 27.25 31.07
C ILE A 78 75.08 26.35 30.16
N GLN A 79 75.68 25.32 29.56
CA GLN A 79 74.95 24.37 28.71
C GLN A 79 73.82 23.64 29.45
N PHE A 80 74.03 23.26 30.72
CA PHE A 80 72.99 22.62 31.54
C PHE A 80 71.85 23.59 31.86
N ARG A 81 72.15 24.85 32.17
CA ARG A 81 71.12 25.88 32.40
C ARG A 81 70.30 26.17 31.14
N GLU A 82 70.95 26.26 29.98
CA GLU A 82 70.27 26.40 28.69
C GLU A 82 69.32 25.23 28.42
N LYS A 83 69.80 23.99 28.57
CA LYS A 83 68.97 22.78 28.42
C LYS A 83 67.82 22.71 29.43
N LEU A 84 68.04 23.16 30.67
CA LEU A 84 66.99 23.22 31.68
C LEU A 84 65.90 24.22 31.27
N GLU A 85 66.28 25.36 30.73
CA GLU A 85 65.34 26.38 30.25
C GLU A 85 64.58 25.92 28.99
N GLU A 86 65.25 25.23 28.07
CA GLU A 86 64.59 24.53 26.95
C GLU A 86 63.57 23.50 27.44
N ASN A 87 63.91 22.71 28.46
CA ASN A 87 63.01 21.72 29.03
C ASN A 87 61.78 22.40 29.68
N LYS A 88 61.96 23.53 30.38
CA LYS A 88 60.82 24.33 30.88
C LYS A 88 59.93 24.84 29.75
N LYS A 89 60.51 25.32 28.64
CA LYS A 89 59.74 25.74 27.45
C LYS A 89 59.00 24.59 26.80
N LEU A 90 59.61 23.41 26.70
CA LEU A 90 58.95 22.20 26.18
C LEU A 90 57.80 21.77 27.10
N LYS A 91 58.00 21.84 28.42
CA LYS A 91 56.95 21.53 29.40
C LYS A 91 55.76 22.47 29.27
N SER A 92 55.99 23.79 29.20
CA SER A 92 54.89 24.76 29.03
C SER A 92 54.19 24.61 27.68
N LEU A 93 54.92 24.26 26.62
CA LEU A 93 54.36 23.92 25.32
C LEU A 93 53.46 22.68 25.39
N MET A 94 53.89 21.63 26.09
CA MET A 94 53.11 20.40 26.29
C MET A 94 51.83 20.67 27.08
N GLU A 95 51.89 21.41 28.19
CA GLU A 95 50.71 21.81 28.97
C GLU A 95 49.72 22.64 28.14
N THR A 96 50.23 23.51 27.26
CA THR A 96 49.40 24.28 26.31
C THR A 96 48.73 23.35 25.29
N LYS A 97 49.45 22.34 24.79
CA LYS A 97 48.92 21.36 23.83
C LYS A 97 47.87 20.45 24.46
N ASP A 98 48.06 20.03 25.70
CA ASP A 98 47.06 19.24 26.44
C ASP A 98 45.77 20.02 26.65
N THR A 99 45.88 21.32 26.96
CA THR A 99 44.71 22.20 27.08
C THR A 99 43.96 22.35 25.76
N GLN A 100 44.69 22.51 24.65
CA GLN A 100 44.11 22.56 23.30
C GLN A 100 43.43 21.23 22.93
N LEU A 101 44.02 20.08 23.28
CA LEU A 101 43.44 18.76 23.04
C LEU A 101 42.13 18.59 23.82
N MET A 102 42.10 18.93 25.11
CA MET A 102 40.87 18.89 25.91
C MET A 102 39.75 19.77 25.34
N GLU A 103 40.10 20.95 24.81
CA GLU A 103 39.11 21.81 24.17
C GLU A 103 38.56 21.21 22.87
N LYS A 104 39.42 20.55 22.09
CA LYS A 104 39.01 19.81 20.88
C LYS A 104 38.15 18.60 21.20
N ASP A 105 38.45 17.86 22.28
CA ASP A 105 37.60 16.75 22.73
C ASP A 105 36.20 17.23 23.14
N ARG A 106 36.11 18.37 23.85
CA ARG A 106 34.82 19.01 24.17
C ARG A 106 34.07 19.50 22.93
N GLU A 107 34.78 19.94 21.90
CA GLU A 107 34.17 20.33 20.62
C GLU A 107 33.65 19.11 19.86
N ILE A 108 34.43 18.02 19.82
CA ILE A 108 34.01 16.74 19.24
C ILE A 108 32.75 16.20 19.93
N GLU A 109 32.68 16.27 21.27
CA GLU A 109 31.51 15.78 22.00
C GLU A 109 30.24 16.60 21.68
N ARG A 110 30.36 17.93 21.62
CA ARG A 110 29.26 18.82 21.19
C ARG A 110 28.79 18.51 19.76
N LEU A 111 29.71 18.20 18.86
CA LEU A 111 29.39 17.80 17.49
C LEU A 111 28.69 16.43 17.45
N ARG A 112 29.12 15.46 18.26
CA ARG A 112 28.46 14.15 18.39
C ARG A 112 27.01 14.30 18.87
N GLU A 113 26.79 15.10 19.93
CA GLU A 113 25.44 15.37 20.43
C GLU A 113 24.55 16.02 19.36
N THR A 114 25.09 16.94 18.56
CA THR A 114 24.36 17.58 17.46
C THR A 114 23.98 16.58 16.37
N ILE A 115 24.91 15.69 16.00
CA ILE A 115 24.67 14.62 15.02
C ILE A 115 23.58 13.67 15.53
N ASP A 116 23.63 13.27 16.79
CA ASP A 116 22.63 12.39 17.40
C ASP A 116 21.25 13.05 17.42
N GLN A 117 21.16 14.34 17.73
CA GLN A 117 19.91 15.11 17.65
C GLN A 117 19.36 15.16 16.22
N GLN A 118 20.23 15.38 15.23
CA GLN A 118 19.84 15.39 13.82
C GLN A 118 19.35 14.01 13.36
N ASP A 119 20.01 12.92 13.77
CA ASP A 119 19.58 11.55 13.45
C ASP A 119 18.21 11.23 14.08
N ILE A 120 17.98 11.65 15.32
CA ILE A 120 16.66 11.50 15.97
C ILE A 120 15.58 12.26 15.19
N GLN A 121 15.84 13.50 14.78
CA GLN A 121 14.90 14.28 13.97
C GLN A 121 14.64 13.65 12.61
N LEU A 122 15.68 13.16 11.93
CA LEU A 122 15.56 12.47 10.65
C LEU A 122 14.72 11.19 10.78
N ARG A 123 14.91 10.40 11.84
CA ARG A 123 14.10 9.21 12.11
C ARG A 123 12.65 9.58 12.39
N LYS A 124 12.40 10.65 13.15
CA LYS A 124 11.05 11.15 13.43
C LYS A 124 10.33 11.56 12.15
N THR A 125 10.95 12.38 11.31
CA THR A 125 10.36 12.82 10.03
C THR A 125 10.16 11.65 9.07
N THR A 126 11.09 10.69 9.05
CA THR A 126 10.95 9.45 8.25
C THR A 126 9.73 8.65 8.68
N LEU A 127 9.50 8.50 9.99
CA LEU A 127 8.32 7.81 10.51
C LEU A 127 7.02 8.55 10.15
N GLU A 128 6.98 9.87 10.30
CA GLU A 128 5.82 10.70 9.91
C GLU A 128 5.52 10.60 8.40
N CYS A 129 6.55 10.55 7.55
CA CYS A 129 6.39 10.31 6.12
C CYS A 129 5.83 8.92 5.80
N LEU A 130 6.30 7.88 6.51
CA LEU A 130 5.80 6.51 6.33
C LEU A 130 4.34 6.37 6.80
N GLU A 131 3.97 6.99 7.92
CA GLU A 131 2.58 7.04 8.41
C GLU A 131 1.68 7.77 7.43
N SER A 132 2.10 8.95 6.95
CA SER A 132 1.39 9.71 5.92
C SER A 132 1.24 8.92 4.61
N SER A 133 2.25 8.12 4.23
CA SER A 133 2.17 7.23 3.07
C SER A 133 1.18 6.09 3.28
N ARG A 134 1.14 5.48 4.48
CA ARG A 134 0.17 4.43 4.81
C ARG A 134 -1.26 4.96 4.78
N GLU A 135 -1.48 6.16 5.31
CA GLU A 135 -2.80 6.81 5.29
C GLU A 135 -3.25 7.10 3.85
N ARG A 136 -2.36 7.63 3.00
CA ARG A 136 -2.64 7.81 1.57
C ARG A 136 -2.98 6.49 0.88
N ASN A 137 -2.25 5.42 1.15
CA ASN A 137 -2.53 4.10 0.57
C ASN A 137 -3.86 3.50 1.06
N LEU A 138 -4.27 3.78 2.30
CA LEU A 138 -5.58 3.38 2.81
C LEU A 138 -6.71 4.16 2.13
N LYS A 139 -6.54 5.49 2.00
CA LYS A 139 -7.48 6.36 1.27
C LYS A 139 -7.61 5.94 -0.19
N GLN A 140 -6.49 5.60 -0.85
CA GLN A 140 -6.48 5.10 -2.22
C GLN A 140 -7.28 3.80 -2.39
N ARG A 141 -7.06 2.81 -1.52
CA ARG A 141 -7.87 1.57 -1.51
C ARG A 141 -9.36 1.84 -1.30
N LYS A 142 -9.71 2.78 -0.41
CA LYS A 142 -11.11 3.15 -0.21
C LYS A 142 -11.73 3.80 -1.45
N ILE A 143 -10.97 4.61 -2.18
CA ILE A 143 -11.41 5.18 -3.45
C ILE A 143 -11.65 4.07 -4.48
N GLU A 144 -10.75 3.08 -4.58
CA GLU A 144 -10.90 1.94 -5.48
C GLU A 144 -12.17 1.12 -5.18
N GLU A 145 -12.42 0.77 -3.91
CA GLU A 145 -13.66 0.10 -3.48
C GLU A 145 -14.92 0.92 -3.84
N LEU A 146 -14.87 2.25 -3.67
CA LEU A 146 -15.98 3.13 -4.03
C LEU A 146 -16.18 3.24 -5.54
N MET A 147 -15.12 3.16 -6.33
CA MET A 147 -15.23 3.13 -7.80
C MET A 147 -15.83 1.82 -8.29
N GLU A 148 -15.44 0.68 -7.72
CA GLU A 148 -15.99 -0.64 -8.07
C GLU A 148 -17.48 -0.73 -7.71
N THR A 149 -17.86 -0.30 -6.51
CA THR A 149 -19.27 -0.27 -6.10
C THR A 149 -20.10 0.69 -6.96
N LYS A 150 -19.54 1.84 -7.35
CA LYS A 150 -20.19 2.75 -8.30
C LYS A 150 -20.42 2.07 -9.66
N ALA A 151 -19.42 1.39 -10.22
CA ALA A 151 -19.53 0.68 -11.49
C ALA A 151 -20.62 -0.41 -11.44
N SER A 152 -20.67 -1.19 -10.35
CA SER A 152 -21.70 -2.22 -10.14
C SER A 152 -23.12 -1.61 -10.06
N ILE A 153 -23.28 -0.45 -9.41
CA ILE A 153 -24.57 0.25 -9.36
C ILE A 153 -24.97 0.76 -10.75
N GLU A 154 -24.02 1.30 -11.52
CA GLU A 154 -24.26 1.77 -12.89
C GLU A 154 -24.70 0.62 -13.81
N GLU A 155 -24.06 -0.55 -13.72
CA GLU A 155 -24.45 -1.76 -14.45
C GLU A 155 -25.88 -2.21 -14.11
N ARG A 156 -26.20 -2.31 -12.81
CA ARG A 156 -27.56 -2.66 -12.35
C ARG A 156 -28.61 -1.65 -12.81
N PHE A 157 -28.25 -0.37 -12.90
CA PHE A 157 -29.17 0.66 -13.41
C PHE A 157 -29.46 0.46 -14.90
N VAL A 158 -28.46 0.07 -15.70
CA VAL A 158 -28.65 -0.26 -17.12
C VAL A 158 -29.55 -1.48 -17.28
N GLU A 159 -29.37 -2.52 -16.47
CA GLU A 159 -30.24 -3.71 -16.47
C GLU A 159 -31.69 -3.36 -16.14
N LEU A 160 -31.91 -2.58 -15.06
CA LEU A 160 -33.26 -2.12 -14.68
C LEU A 160 -33.92 -1.27 -15.76
N MET A 161 -33.15 -0.44 -16.48
CA MET A 161 -33.67 0.35 -17.59
C MET A 161 -34.08 -0.55 -18.77
N LYS A 162 -33.36 -1.64 -19.01
CA LYS A 162 -33.71 -2.64 -20.01
C LYS A 162 -34.98 -3.39 -19.62
N GLU A 163 -35.06 -3.92 -18.39
CA GLU A 163 -36.25 -4.60 -17.87
C GLU A 163 -37.49 -3.70 -17.94
N LYS A 164 -37.35 -2.41 -17.58
CA LYS A 164 -38.44 -1.43 -17.71
C LYS A 164 -38.90 -1.27 -19.15
N SER A 165 -37.97 -1.26 -20.11
CA SER A 165 -38.30 -1.17 -21.54
C SER A 165 -39.03 -2.42 -22.02
N ASP A 166 -38.58 -3.61 -21.60
CA ASP A 166 -39.19 -4.89 -21.97
C ASP A 166 -40.62 -4.98 -21.39
N LEU A 167 -40.81 -4.63 -20.12
CA LEU A 167 -42.14 -4.56 -19.49
C LEU A 167 -43.06 -3.54 -20.17
N ALA A 168 -42.52 -2.39 -20.62
CA ALA A 168 -43.30 -1.41 -21.37
C ALA A 168 -43.76 -1.95 -22.73
N PHE A 169 -42.93 -2.78 -23.38
CA PHE A 169 -43.29 -3.48 -24.61
C PHE A 169 -44.39 -4.51 -24.37
N GLU A 170 -44.24 -5.36 -23.36
CA GLU A 170 -45.24 -6.36 -22.96
C GLU A 170 -46.59 -5.72 -22.60
N LEU A 171 -46.57 -4.60 -21.87
CA LEU A 171 -47.77 -3.85 -21.51
C LEU A 171 -48.49 -3.32 -22.76
N ASN A 172 -47.76 -2.84 -23.75
CA ASN A 172 -48.34 -2.39 -25.01
C ASN A 172 -48.95 -3.54 -25.80
N ASP A 173 -48.25 -4.69 -25.89
CA ASP A 173 -48.79 -5.89 -26.54
C ASP A 173 -50.08 -6.37 -25.87
N ALA A 174 -50.11 -6.43 -24.54
CA ALA A 174 -51.31 -6.76 -23.78
C ALA A 174 -52.45 -5.77 -24.04
N LYS A 175 -52.15 -4.47 -24.13
CA LYS A 175 -53.13 -3.44 -24.48
C LYS A 175 -53.72 -3.64 -25.88
N TYR A 176 -52.88 -4.00 -26.86
CA TYR A 176 -53.36 -4.32 -28.21
C TYR A 176 -54.28 -5.54 -28.21
N LYS A 177 -53.93 -6.61 -27.48
CA LYS A 177 -54.77 -7.80 -27.33
C LYS A 177 -56.11 -7.49 -26.67
N ILE A 178 -56.13 -6.67 -25.62
CA ILE A 178 -57.37 -6.24 -24.95
C ILE A 178 -58.27 -5.46 -25.92
N ASN A 179 -57.70 -4.56 -26.73
CA ASN A 179 -58.46 -3.83 -27.73
C ASN A 179 -59.07 -4.76 -28.79
N ASP A 180 -58.30 -5.73 -29.28
CA ASP A 180 -58.79 -6.72 -30.25
C ASP A 180 -59.96 -7.55 -29.68
N LEU A 181 -59.81 -8.07 -28.45
CA LEU A 181 -60.88 -8.77 -27.76
C LEU A 181 -62.11 -7.88 -27.53
N THR A 182 -61.91 -6.60 -27.24
CA THR A 182 -63.02 -5.63 -27.08
C THR A 182 -63.81 -5.45 -28.37
N LEU A 183 -63.13 -5.43 -29.52
CA LEU A 183 -63.78 -5.39 -30.84
C LEU A 183 -64.56 -6.69 -31.10
N GLN A 184 -63.96 -7.85 -30.84
CA GLN A 184 -64.65 -9.15 -31.00
C GLN A 184 -65.90 -9.24 -30.12
N VAL A 185 -65.82 -8.78 -28.87
CA VAL A 185 -66.99 -8.73 -27.96
C VAL A 185 -68.07 -7.80 -28.51
N SER A 186 -67.69 -6.65 -29.08
CA SER A 186 -68.64 -5.70 -29.68
C SER A 186 -69.36 -6.32 -30.88
N ASP A 187 -68.63 -7.04 -31.74
CA ASP A 187 -69.21 -7.76 -32.87
C ASP A 187 -70.18 -8.86 -32.40
N CYS A 188 -69.82 -9.63 -31.37
CA CYS A 188 -70.69 -10.62 -30.75
C CYS A 188 -71.98 -10.00 -30.19
N ILE A 189 -71.91 -8.82 -29.57
CA ILE A 189 -73.09 -8.10 -29.06
C ILE A 189 -74.02 -7.68 -30.20
N ILE A 190 -73.46 -7.19 -31.31
CA ILE A 190 -74.24 -6.81 -32.50
C ILE A 190 -74.95 -8.04 -33.05
N GLU A 191 -74.26 -9.16 -33.17
CA GLU A 191 -74.82 -10.39 -33.72
C GLU A 191 -75.90 -10.98 -32.80
N ALA A 192 -75.69 -10.97 -31.48
CA ALA A 192 -76.72 -11.34 -30.51
C ALA A 192 -77.98 -10.46 -30.61
N SER A 193 -77.81 -9.17 -30.88
CA SER A 193 -78.93 -8.25 -31.10
C SER A 193 -79.71 -8.60 -32.37
N ARG A 194 -79.01 -8.93 -33.47
CA ARG A 194 -79.63 -9.40 -34.72
C ARG A 194 -80.41 -10.69 -34.53
N LEU A 195 -79.82 -11.68 -33.87
CA LEU A 195 -80.50 -12.95 -33.57
C LEU A 195 -81.74 -12.76 -32.71
N THR A 196 -81.72 -11.79 -31.80
CA THR A 196 -82.89 -11.42 -30.98
C THR A 196 -84.02 -10.83 -31.84
N GLU A 197 -83.68 -9.98 -32.81
CA GLU A 197 -84.63 -9.43 -33.79
C GLU A 197 -85.25 -10.54 -34.65
N ASP A 198 -84.42 -11.45 -35.17
CA ASP A 198 -84.87 -12.58 -35.98
C ASP A 198 -85.77 -13.54 -35.19
N LYS A 199 -85.46 -13.77 -33.90
CA LYS A 199 -86.33 -14.53 -33.00
C LYS A 199 -87.71 -13.88 -32.86
N LYS A 200 -87.79 -12.55 -32.74
CA LYS A 200 -89.09 -11.83 -32.71
C LYS A 200 -89.85 -12.03 -34.02
N ARG A 201 -89.19 -11.85 -35.17
CA ARG A 201 -89.79 -12.06 -36.50
C ARG A 201 -90.30 -13.49 -36.69
N LEU A 202 -89.55 -14.49 -36.23
CA LEU A 202 -89.98 -15.89 -36.26
C LEU A 202 -91.18 -16.14 -35.35
N SER A 203 -91.21 -15.53 -34.17
CA SER A 203 -92.37 -15.60 -33.26
C SER A 203 -93.63 -15.00 -33.90
N GLU A 204 -93.51 -13.85 -34.56
CA GLU A 204 -94.63 -13.24 -35.29
C GLU A 204 -95.12 -14.13 -36.43
N LYS A 205 -94.21 -14.70 -37.23
CA LYS A 205 -94.57 -15.67 -38.28
C LYS A 205 -95.28 -16.88 -37.71
N ARG A 206 -94.81 -17.42 -36.58
CA ARG A 206 -95.46 -18.54 -35.88
C ARG A 206 -96.88 -18.19 -35.46
N ASN A 207 -97.10 -16.99 -34.92
CA ASN A 207 -98.44 -16.54 -34.53
C ASN A 207 -99.36 -16.42 -35.74
N ARG A 208 -98.88 -15.81 -36.85
CA ARG A 208 -99.66 -15.73 -38.10
C ARG A 208 -100.05 -17.10 -38.64
N LEU A 209 -99.11 -18.05 -38.65
CA LEU A 209 -99.40 -19.43 -39.06
C LEU A 209 -100.40 -20.10 -38.12
N THR A 210 -100.35 -19.80 -36.83
CA THR A 210 -101.33 -20.32 -35.86
C THR A 210 -102.72 -19.78 -36.14
N ASP A 211 -102.84 -18.48 -36.40
CA ASP A 211 -104.12 -17.83 -36.77
C ASP A 211 -104.67 -18.39 -38.08
N GLU A 212 -103.82 -18.58 -39.08
CA GLU A 212 -104.19 -19.18 -40.36
C GLU A 212 -104.64 -20.62 -40.19
N ASN A 213 -103.98 -21.41 -39.35
CA ASN A 213 -104.37 -22.78 -39.05
C ASN A 213 -105.71 -22.85 -38.29
N ASN A 214 -105.99 -21.88 -37.40
CA ASN A 214 -107.28 -21.74 -36.75
C ASN A 214 -108.39 -21.42 -37.77
N ARG A 215 -108.14 -20.49 -38.70
CA ARG A 215 -109.07 -20.19 -39.81
C ARG A 215 -109.34 -21.42 -40.67
N LEU A 216 -108.29 -22.16 -41.05
CA LEU A 216 -108.44 -23.41 -41.81
C LEU A 216 -109.22 -24.47 -41.02
N THR A 217 -109.07 -24.51 -39.69
CA THR A 217 -109.85 -25.41 -38.83
C THR A 217 -111.32 -25.00 -38.81
N GLU A 218 -111.62 -23.71 -38.67
CA GLU A 218 -112.99 -23.18 -38.76
C GLU A 218 -113.61 -23.46 -40.13
N ASP A 219 -112.87 -23.24 -41.22
CA ASP A 219 -113.31 -23.56 -42.57
C ASP A 219 -113.54 -25.05 -42.75
N ARG A 220 -112.66 -25.90 -42.21
CA ARG A 220 -112.83 -27.35 -42.20
C ARG A 220 -114.08 -27.76 -41.43
N ASP A 221 -114.38 -27.14 -40.29
CA ASP A 221 -115.59 -27.40 -39.50
C ASP A 221 -116.85 -26.88 -40.21
N ARG A 222 -116.75 -25.75 -40.92
CA ARG A 222 -117.80 -25.22 -41.77
C ARG A 222 -118.08 -26.15 -42.95
N ILE A 223 -117.04 -26.66 -43.61
CA ILE A 223 -117.13 -27.67 -44.67
C ILE A 223 -117.69 -28.97 -44.10
N ALA A 224 -117.26 -29.43 -42.93
CA ALA A 224 -117.81 -30.63 -42.28
C ALA A 224 -119.30 -30.45 -41.95
N SER A 225 -119.70 -29.27 -41.49
CA SER A 225 -121.10 -28.91 -41.25
C SER A 225 -121.91 -28.84 -42.55
N GLN A 226 -121.33 -28.29 -43.62
CA GLN A 226 -121.92 -28.30 -44.96
C GLN A 226 -122.01 -29.72 -45.53
N ARG A 227 -120.99 -30.57 -45.38
CA ARG A 227 -121.03 -32.00 -45.70
C ARG A 227 -122.09 -32.72 -44.90
N ASN A 228 -122.30 -32.40 -43.63
CA ASN A 228 -123.39 -32.99 -42.85
C ASN A 228 -124.76 -32.51 -43.33
N LYS A 229 -124.90 -31.23 -43.72
CA LYS A 229 -126.13 -30.71 -44.37
C LYS A 229 -126.36 -31.35 -45.74
N LEU A 230 -125.31 -31.49 -46.54
CA LEU A 230 -125.32 -32.16 -47.84
C LEU A 230 -125.53 -33.64 -47.69
N ALA A 231 -125.00 -34.32 -46.68
CA ALA A 231 -125.25 -35.72 -46.36
C ALA A 231 -126.69 -35.91 -45.91
N LYS A 232 -127.28 -34.97 -45.16
CA LYS A 232 -128.72 -34.93 -44.87
C LYS A 232 -129.56 -34.68 -46.13
N LYS A 233 -129.10 -33.82 -47.05
CA LYS A 233 -129.72 -33.61 -48.36
C LYS A 233 -129.55 -34.83 -49.27
N LEU A 234 -128.40 -35.49 -49.29
CA LEU A 234 -128.11 -36.74 -49.98
C LEU A 234 -128.87 -37.89 -49.35
N LYS A 235 -129.15 -37.89 -48.04
CA LYS A 235 -130.09 -38.85 -47.42
C LYS A 235 -131.55 -38.56 -47.83
N LYS A 236 -131.88 -37.31 -48.20
CA LYS A 236 -133.17 -36.94 -48.82
C LYS A 236 -133.21 -37.25 -50.32
N ILE A 237 -132.09 -37.12 -51.03
CA ILE A 237 -131.93 -37.42 -52.47
C ILE A 237 -131.65 -38.92 -52.67
N SER A 238 -131.20 -39.66 -51.65
CA SER A 238 -131.05 -41.12 -51.65
C SER A 238 -132.40 -41.85 -51.58
N ASN A 239 -133.50 -41.10 -51.51
CA ASN A 239 -134.86 -41.55 -51.85
C ASN A 239 -135.30 -41.10 -53.26
N GLY A 240 -134.37 -40.73 -54.14
CA GLY A 240 -134.67 -40.21 -55.47
C GLY A 240 -133.41 -39.99 -56.33
N SER A 241 -133.01 -41.09 -56.97
CA SER A 241 -132.15 -41.29 -58.17
C SER A 241 -131.10 -40.25 -58.59
N GLU A 242 -129.93 -40.80 -58.94
CA GLU A 242 -129.14 -40.55 -60.16
C GLU A 242 -128.90 -39.11 -60.62
N ALA A 243 -127.65 -38.65 -60.47
CA ALA A 243 -126.99 -37.76 -61.43
C ALA A 243 -125.47 -37.80 -61.22
N VAL A 244 -124.86 -38.82 -61.81
CA VAL A 244 -123.42 -38.91 -62.07
C VAL A 244 -123.10 -37.97 -63.24
N GLU A 245 -121.97 -37.25 -63.13
CA GLU A 245 -121.23 -36.47 -64.17
C GLU A 245 -120.79 -35.05 -63.76
N SER A 246 -121.00 -34.60 -62.52
CA SER A 246 -120.35 -33.39 -61.96
C SER A 246 -119.22 -33.68 -60.97
N GLU A 247 -119.06 -34.93 -60.53
CA GLU A 247 -118.09 -35.32 -59.48
C GLU A 247 -116.66 -35.51 -60.00
N ASP A 248 -116.47 -35.73 -61.31
CA ASP A 248 -115.15 -36.00 -61.89
C ASP A 248 -114.34 -34.73 -62.17
N GLU A 249 -114.99 -33.59 -62.48
CA GLU A 249 -114.31 -32.28 -62.57
C GLU A 249 -113.90 -31.76 -61.18
N GLU A 250 -114.76 -31.92 -60.17
CA GLU A 250 -114.45 -31.54 -58.78
C GLU A 250 -113.34 -32.44 -58.20
N LYS A 251 -113.33 -33.73 -58.53
CA LYS A 251 -112.20 -34.63 -58.24
C LYS A 251 -110.91 -34.17 -58.91
N GLN A 252 -110.94 -33.76 -60.19
CA GLN A 252 -109.73 -33.30 -60.88
C GLN A 252 -109.17 -31.99 -60.31
N ILE A 253 -110.03 -31.06 -59.90
CA ILE A 253 -109.61 -29.82 -59.22
C ILE A 253 -108.98 -30.14 -57.86
N LEU A 254 -109.58 -31.05 -57.08
CA LEU A 254 -109.06 -31.48 -55.78
C LEU A 254 -107.72 -32.25 -55.93
N ILE A 255 -107.59 -33.12 -56.93
CA ILE A 255 -106.33 -33.80 -57.25
C ILE A 255 -105.24 -32.78 -57.58
N THR A 256 -105.58 -31.74 -58.36
CA THR A 256 -104.64 -30.68 -58.72
C THR A 256 -104.20 -29.86 -57.50
N GLN A 257 -105.12 -29.50 -56.60
CA GLN A 257 -104.79 -28.82 -55.34
C GLN A 257 -103.96 -29.68 -54.40
N VAL A 258 -104.31 -30.96 -54.22
CA VAL A 258 -103.54 -31.89 -53.39
C VAL A 258 -102.12 -32.05 -53.93
N ASN A 259 -101.96 -32.14 -55.25
CA ASN A 259 -100.65 -32.20 -55.88
C ASN A 259 -99.85 -30.89 -55.71
N ALA A 260 -100.51 -29.73 -55.76
CA ALA A 260 -99.87 -28.45 -55.49
C ALA A 260 -99.39 -28.35 -54.04
N TYR A 261 -100.23 -28.71 -53.06
CA TYR A 261 -99.86 -28.74 -51.65
C TYR A 261 -98.75 -29.77 -51.37
N SER A 262 -98.79 -30.94 -52.01
CA SER A 262 -97.73 -31.94 -51.87
C SER A 262 -96.38 -31.40 -52.34
N ARG A 263 -96.33 -30.68 -53.47
CA ARG A 263 -95.10 -30.03 -53.95
C ARG A 263 -94.61 -28.93 -53.02
N GLU A 264 -95.52 -28.19 -52.39
CA GLU A 264 -95.16 -27.16 -51.42
C GLU A 264 -94.62 -27.76 -50.11
N CYS A 265 -95.21 -28.86 -49.63
CA CYS A 265 -94.67 -29.66 -48.53
C CYS A 265 -93.27 -30.21 -48.86
N ASP A 266 -93.05 -30.73 -50.06
CA ASP A 266 -91.73 -31.23 -50.49
C ASP A 266 -90.70 -30.10 -50.55
N LYS A 267 -91.10 -28.91 -51.01
CA LYS A 267 -90.24 -27.72 -51.04
C LYS A 267 -89.85 -27.25 -49.63
N LEU A 268 -90.82 -27.17 -48.71
CA LEU A 268 -90.57 -26.79 -47.31
C LEU A 268 -89.70 -27.83 -46.59
N LYS A 269 -89.94 -29.12 -46.85
CA LYS A 269 -89.10 -30.21 -46.34
C LYS A 269 -87.67 -30.09 -46.83
N GLY A 270 -87.47 -29.79 -48.12
CA GLY A 270 -86.15 -29.54 -48.70
C GLY A 270 -85.44 -28.36 -48.03
N GLN A 271 -86.13 -27.23 -47.83
CA GLN A 271 -85.58 -26.05 -47.16
C GLN A 271 -85.18 -26.35 -45.71
N LEU A 272 -86.03 -27.05 -44.95
CA LEU A 272 -85.76 -27.44 -43.58
C LEU A 272 -84.55 -28.39 -43.50
N GLN A 273 -84.45 -29.33 -44.44
CA GLN A 273 -83.33 -30.26 -44.51
C GLN A 273 -82.01 -29.54 -44.81
N THR A 274 -82.01 -28.57 -45.73
CA THR A 274 -80.83 -27.73 -45.99
C THR A 274 -80.44 -26.92 -44.76
N GLN A 275 -81.38 -26.23 -44.11
CA GLN A 275 -81.10 -25.48 -42.88
C GLN A 275 -80.55 -26.36 -41.76
N CYS A 276 -81.14 -27.54 -41.53
CA CYS A 276 -80.62 -28.50 -40.55
C CYS A 276 -79.18 -28.94 -40.89
N SER A 277 -78.89 -29.17 -42.17
CA SER A 277 -77.55 -29.57 -42.60
C SER A 277 -76.50 -28.46 -42.41
N GLU A 278 -76.87 -27.21 -42.70
CA GLU A 278 -76.01 -26.04 -42.51
C GLU A 278 -75.78 -25.74 -41.03
N TYR A 279 -76.84 -25.80 -40.22
CA TYR A 279 -76.75 -25.64 -38.76
C TYR A 279 -75.82 -26.69 -38.14
N ASN A 280 -75.99 -27.97 -38.51
CA ASN A 280 -75.13 -29.05 -38.00
C ASN A 280 -73.68 -28.88 -38.45
N ARG A 281 -73.43 -28.41 -39.67
CA ARG A 281 -72.08 -28.11 -40.15
C ARG A 281 -71.44 -26.96 -39.37
N SER A 282 -72.18 -25.88 -39.15
CA SER A 282 -71.72 -24.72 -38.35
C SER A 282 -71.39 -25.15 -36.92
N LEU A 283 -72.29 -25.90 -36.28
CA LEU A 283 -72.10 -26.43 -34.93
C LEU A 283 -70.87 -27.35 -34.83
N ALA A 284 -70.60 -28.16 -35.85
CA ALA A 284 -69.41 -29.02 -35.88
C ALA A 284 -68.10 -28.21 -35.99
N ILE A 285 -68.09 -27.12 -36.77
CA ILE A 285 -66.95 -26.20 -36.86
C ILE A 285 -66.72 -25.54 -35.51
N GLU A 286 -67.77 -25.02 -34.88
CA GLU A 286 -67.67 -24.33 -33.59
C GLU A 286 -67.17 -25.26 -32.49
N LYS A 287 -67.67 -26.50 -32.46
CA LYS A 287 -67.17 -27.54 -31.55
C LYS A 287 -65.68 -27.82 -31.76
N LYS A 288 -65.21 -27.84 -33.00
CA LYS A 288 -63.77 -28.03 -33.32
C LYS A 288 -62.94 -26.84 -32.84
N ASN A 289 -63.44 -25.62 -33.00
CA ASN A 289 -62.77 -24.41 -32.52
C ASN A 289 -62.68 -24.38 -30.99
N CYS A 290 -63.77 -24.72 -30.28
CA CYS A 290 -63.76 -24.84 -28.83
C CYS A 290 -62.72 -25.86 -28.34
N LEU A 291 -62.67 -27.05 -28.95
CA LEU A 291 -61.69 -28.08 -28.57
C LEU A 291 -60.25 -27.63 -28.82
N ARG A 292 -59.99 -26.86 -29.89
CA ARG A 292 -58.68 -26.28 -30.16
C ARG A 292 -58.28 -25.28 -29.09
N LEU A 293 -59.16 -24.34 -28.76
CA LEU A 293 -58.93 -23.34 -27.71
C LEU A 293 -58.72 -24.00 -26.33
N GLU A 294 -59.48 -25.05 -26.03
CA GLU A 294 -59.31 -25.81 -24.78
C GLU A 294 -57.94 -26.51 -24.72
N SER A 295 -57.43 -27.00 -25.86
CA SER A 295 -56.06 -27.54 -25.93
C SER A 295 -55.01 -26.46 -25.73
N GLU A 296 -55.14 -25.32 -26.42
CA GLU A 296 -54.19 -24.19 -26.31
C GLU A 296 -54.14 -23.63 -24.87
N LEU A 297 -55.29 -23.53 -24.19
CA LEU A 297 -55.36 -23.12 -22.78
C LEU A 297 -54.71 -24.14 -21.85
N ARG A 298 -54.87 -25.45 -22.11
CA ARG A 298 -54.20 -26.50 -21.33
C ARG A 298 -52.68 -26.43 -21.48
N ASP A 299 -52.19 -26.21 -22.69
CA ASP A 299 -50.75 -26.08 -22.94
C ASP A 299 -50.16 -24.84 -22.26
N GLN A 300 -50.89 -23.72 -22.27
CA GLN A 300 -50.50 -22.51 -21.53
C GLN A 300 -50.48 -22.73 -20.02
N LEU A 301 -51.47 -23.44 -19.47
CA LEU A 301 -51.52 -23.78 -18.05
C LEU A 301 -50.30 -24.63 -17.65
N LEU A 302 -49.96 -25.64 -18.46
CA LEU A 302 -48.79 -26.50 -18.22
C LEU A 302 -47.47 -25.72 -18.28
N ALA A 303 -47.34 -24.79 -19.23
CA ALA A 303 -46.17 -23.91 -19.30
C ALA A 303 -46.06 -23.02 -18.05
N HIS A 304 -47.19 -22.47 -17.57
CA HIS A 304 -47.21 -21.67 -16.34
C HIS A 304 -46.85 -22.50 -15.10
N GLU A 305 -47.28 -23.75 -15.01
CA GLU A 305 -46.87 -24.68 -13.94
C GLU A 305 -45.35 -24.93 -13.96
N GLN A 306 -44.76 -25.16 -15.13
CA GLN A 306 -43.30 -25.31 -15.27
C GLN A 306 -42.54 -24.05 -14.87
N HIS A 307 -43.05 -22.87 -15.22
CA HIS A 307 -42.49 -21.59 -14.78
C HIS A 307 -42.55 -21.43 -13.26
N ASN A 308 -43.68 -21.79 -12.63
CA ASN A 308 -43.83 -21.77 -11.18
C ASN A 308 -42.88 -22.73 -10.46
N GLU A 309 -42.65 -23.92 -11.02
CA GLU A 309 -41.63 -24.83 -10.48
C GLU A 309 -40.22 -24.22 -10.57
N LYS A 310 -39.88 -23.57 -11.68
CA LYS A 310 -38.59 -22.89 -11.84
C LYS A 310 -38.43 -21.76 -10.82
N ILE A 311 -39.46 -20.95 -10.63
CA ILE A 311 -39.49 -19.90 -9.60
C ILE A 311 -39.25 -20.53 -8.22
N THR A 312 -39.96 -21.61 -7.89
CA THR A 312 -39.82 -22.30 -6.59
C THR A 312 -38.39 -22.83 -6.38
N ARG A 313 -37.73 -23.35 -7.41
CA ARG A 313 -36.32 -23.78 -7.32
C ARG A 313 -35.39 -22.59 -7.08
N LEU A 314 -35.55 -21.51 -7.85
CA LEU A 314 -34.76 -20.29 -7.67
C LEU A 314 -34.95 -19.66 -6.28
N THR A 315 -36.18 -19.68 -5.73
CA THR A 315 -36.45 -19.22 -4.36
C THR A 315 -35.65 -20.03 -3.34
N LYS A 316 -35.58 -21.36 -3.48
CA LYS A 316 -34.77 -22.22 -2.60
C LYS A 316 -33.27 -21.91 -2.71
N ASP A 317 -32.78 -21.69 -3.93
CA ASP A 317 -31.36 -21.34 -4.15
C ASP A 317 -31.02 -19.98 -3.50
N ILE A 318 -31.92 -18.99 -3.60
CA ILE A 318 -31.77 -17.69 -2.92
C ILE A 318 -31.75 -17.86 -1.39
N GLU A 319 -32.64 -18.68 -0.83
CA GLU A 319 -32.66 -18.96 0.61
C GLU A 319 -31.37 -19.63 1.09
N GLU A 320 -30.82 -20.56 0.31
CA GLU A 320 -29.55 -21.22 0.60
C GLU A 320 -28.37 -20.24 0.53
N LEU A 321 -28.28 -19.42 -0.51
CA LEU A 321 -27.25 -18.39 -0.62
C LEU A 321 -27.34 -17.36 0.52
N THR A 322 -28.55 -16.99 0.93
CA THR A 322 -28.79 -16.10 2.08
C THR A 322 -28.25 -16.74 3.37
N ARG A 323 -28.51 -18.03 3.58
CA ARG A 323 -27.99 -18.78 4.73
C ARG A 323 -26.46 -18.86 4.74
N GLN A 324 -25.84 -19.06 3.58
CA GLN A 324 -24.38 -19.05 3.44
C GLN A 324 -23.80 -17.67 3.76
N LEU A 325 -24.42 -16.59 3.26
CA LEU A 325 -24.00 -15.22 3.54
C LEU A 325 -24.07 -14.90 5.04
N ASP A 326 -25.13 -15.33 5.72
CA ASP A 326 -25.28 -15.20 7.18
C ASP A 326 -24.20 -16.00 7.94
N GLY A 327 -23.82 -17.17 7.43
CA GLY A 327 -22.69 -17.96 7.93
C GLY A 327 -21.38 -17.19 7.84
N CYS A 328 -21.02 -16.72 6.65
CA CYS A 328 -19.81 -15.92 6.42
C CYS A 328 -19.77 -14.65 7.26
N ASN A 329 -20.91 -13.96 7.43
CA ASN A 329 -21.01 -12.76 8.26
C ASN A 329 -20.75 -13.06 9.75
N LYS A 330 -21.24 -14.20 10.26
CA LYS A 330 -20.94 -14.65 11.63
C LYS A 330 -19.46 -14.95 11.78
N GLU A 331 -18.85 -15.67 10.85
CA GLU A 331 -17.41 -15.96 10.87
C GLU A 331 -16.58 -14.67 10.85
N LEU A 332 -16.91 -13.73 9.97
CA LEU A 332 -16.25 -12.43 9.90
C LEU A 332 -16.39 -11.65 11.22
N SER A 333 -17.56 -11.70 11.86
CA SER A 333 -17.76 -11.09 13.18
C SER A 333 -16.86 -11.73 14.24
N THR A 334 -16.75 -13.06 14.27
CA THR A 334 -15.87 -13.75 15.22
C THR A 334 -14.40 -13.42 14.99
N GLU A 335 -13.97 -13.27 13.73
CA GLU A 335 -12.59 -12.92 13.42
C GLU A 335 -12.27 -11.46 13.79
N LYS A 336 -13.24 -10.55 13.58
CA LYS A 336 -13.14 -9.17 14.07
C LYS A 336 -12.97 -9.11 15.59
N ASP A 337 -13.69 -9.94 16.34
CA ASP A 337 -13.56 -10.02 17.79
C ASP A 337 -12.19 -10.55 18.22
N LYS A 338 -11.65 -11.55 17.53
CA LYS A 338 -10.28 -12.04 17.77
C LYS A 338 -9.23 -10.95 17.52
N VAL A 339 -9.35 -10.21 16.42
CA VAL A 339 -8.45 -9.09 16.09
C VAL A 339 -8.51 -8.01 17.18
N LEU A 340 -9.70 -7.68 17.67
CA LEU A 340 -9.86 -6.74 18.79
C LEU A 340 -9.21 -7.27 20.08
N GLU A 341 -9.35 -8.56 20.38
CA GLU A 341 -8.67 -9.18 21.52
C GLU A 341 -7.15 -9.13 21.38
N TRP A 342 -6.62 -9.40 20.18
CA TRP A 342 -5.19 -9.30 19.88
C TRP A 342 -4.68 -7.87 20.03
N SER A 343 -5.43 -6.87 19.55
CA SER A 343 -5.09 -5.45 19.75
C SER A 343 -4.98 -5.12 21.25
N ARG A 344 -5.96 -5.54 22.06
CA ARG A 344 -5.92 -5.32 23.52
C ARG A 344 -4.73 -6.01 24.18
N LYS A 345 -4.36 -7.21 23.74
CA LYS A 345 -3.17 -7.92 24.24
C LYS A 345 -1.89 -7.17 23.87
N TYR A 346 -1.80 -6.68 22.63
CA TYR A 346 -0.67 -5.90 22.16
C TYR A 346 -0.50 -4.60 22.96
N ASP A 347 -1.59 -3.88 23.22
CA ASP A 347 -1.56 -2.63 24.01
C ASP A 347 -1.10 -2.89 25.45
N LYS A 348 -1.61 -3.94 26.11
CA LYS A 348 -1.12 -4.36 27.44
C LYS A 348 0.37 -4.68 27.44
N GLU A 349 0.87 -5.34 26.40
CA GLU A 349 2.28 -5.70 26.29
C GLU A 349 3.16 -4.48 25.99
N LYS A 350 2.62 -3.50 25.26
CA LYS A 350 3.25 -2.19 25.05
C LYS A 350 3.35 -1.42 26.37
N GLU A 351 2.28 -1.34 27.14
CA GLU A 351 2.27 -0.72 28.47
C GLU A 351 3.27 -1.37 29.43
N LYS A 352 3.37 -2.71 29.45
CA LYS A 352 4.39 -3.42 30.24
C LYS A 352 5.81 -3.03 29.81
N ARG A 353 6.09 -2.96 28.50
CA ARG A 353 7.40 -2.54 27.99
C ARG A 353 7.72 -1.10 28.38
N GLU A 354 6.76 -0.19 28.27
CA GLU A 354 6.90 1.20 28.71
C GLU A 354 7.15 1.30 30.23
N HIS A 355 6.44 0.50 31.03
CA HIS A 355 6.67 0.42 32.47
C HIS A 355 8.06 -0.11 32.81
N LEU A 356 8.54 -1.15 32.10
CA LEU A 356 9.89 -1.68 32.26
C LEU A 356 10.96 -0.64 31.90
N HIS A 357 10.76 0.09 30.79
CA HIS A 357 11.63 1.18 30.38
C HIS A 357 11.64 2.33 31.41
N LYS A 358 10.49 2.64 32.02
CA LYS A 358 10.40 3.64 33.08
C LYS A 358 11.13 3.18 34.35
N LYS A 359 10.98 1.91 34.74
CA LYS A 359 11.71 1.31 35.86
C LYS A 359 13.22 1.36 35.65
N HIS A 360 13.69 0.98 34.46
CA HIS A 360 15.11 0.99 34.13
C HIS A 360 15.70 2.41 34.07
N ARG A 361 14.92 3.41 33.62
CA ARG A 361 15.31 4.83 33.71
C ARG A 361 15.48 5.28 35.17
N ALA A 362 14.50 4.98 36.02
CA ALA A 362 14.57 5.33 37.44
C ALA A 362 15.72 4.62 38.19
N GLU A 363 16.09 3.41 37.76
CA GLU A 363 17.24 2.68 38.29
C GLU A 363 18.57 3.27 37.83
N LYS A 364 18.67 3.65 36.54
CA LYS A 364 19.82 4.41 36.02
C LYS A 364 20.01 5.75 36.74
N GLU A 365 18.93 6.48 37.00
CA GLU A 365 18.97 7.73 37.77
C GLU A 365 19.46 7.48 39.20
N ARG A 366 18.98 6.44 39.88
CA ARG A 366 19.49 6.05 41.20
C ARG A 366 20.98 5.69 41.21
N HIS A 367 21.45 4.97 40.19
CA HIS A 367 22.88 4.68 40.05
C HIS A 367 23.69 5.95 39.78
N HIS A 368 23.17 6.86 38.96
CA HIS A 368 23.81 8.15 38.73
C HIS A 368 23.90 8.97 40.02
N GLU A 369 22.82 9.08 40.79
CA GLU A 369 22.82 9.74 42.10
C GLU A 369 23.80 9.09 43.10
N ALA A 370 23.88 7.76 43.14
CA ALA A 370 24.83 7.05 43.97
C ALA A 370 26.29 7.33 43.55
N ASN A 371 26.55 7.36 42.24
CA ASN A 371 27.86 7.71 41.70
C ASN A 371 28.23 9.15 42.01
N VAL A 372 27.30 10.10 41.90
CA VAL A 372 27.52 11.50 42.29
C VAL A 372 27.89 11.58 43.77
N LYS A 373 27.15 10.90 44.65
CA LYS A 373 27.50 10.83 46.09
C LYS A 373 28.87 10.21 46.35
N HIS A 374 29.25 9.17 45.60
CA HIS A 374 30.59 8.59 45.69
C HIS A 374 31.67 9.59 45.27
N CYS A 375 31.46 10.33 44.17
CA CYS A 375 32.36 11.40 43.75
C CYS A 375 32.50 12.48 44.84
N ASP A 376 31.39 12.91 45.45
CA ASP A 376 31.42 13.89 46.55
C ASP A 376 32.24 13.39 47.74
N ILE A 377 32.11 12.11 48.11
CA ILE A 377 32.93 11.50 49.18
C ILE A 377 34.41 11.47 48.79
N ILE A 378 34.73 11.09 47.55
CA ILE A 378 36.12 11.08 47.06
C ILE A 378 36.72 12.49 47.11
N ASP A 379 35.98 13.50 46.65
CA ASP A 379 36.40 14.90 46.71
C ASP A 379 36.62 15.38 48.15
N GLN A 380 35.80 14.91 49.08
CA GLN A 380 35.93 15.24 50.50
C GLN A 380 37.17 14.58 51.13
N LEU A 381 37.43 13.30 50.82
CA LEU A 381 38.64 12.59 51.23
C LEU A 381 39.91 13.20 50.61
N LEU A 382 39.86 13.61 49.34
CA LEU A 382 40.98 14.30 48.68
C LEU A 382 41.28 15.64 49.36
N LYS A 383 40.25 16.41 49.74
CA LYS A 383 40.41 17.64 50.52
C LYS A 383 41.00 17.37 51.90
N GLU A 384 40.63 16.28 52.57
CA GLU A 384 41.21 15.88 53.85
C GLU A 384 42.68 15.45 53.72
N LEU A 385 43.02 14.66 52.69
CA LEU A 385 44.41 14.29 52.38
C LEU A 385 45.27 15.51 52.08
N GLN A 386 44.77 16.47 51.29
CA GLN A 386 45.47 17.73 51.03
C GLN A 386 45.66 18.60 52.28
N ARG A 387 44.77 18.48 53.28
CA ARG A 387 44.95 19.13 54.59
C ARG A 387 45.98 18.40 55.44
N ALA A 388 46.01 17.07 55.41
CA ALA A 388 47.00 16.25 56.13
C ALA A 388 48.42 16.44 55.57
N ASP A 389 48.55 16.60 54.24
CA ASP A 389 49.82 16.83 53.55
C ASP A 389 50.48 18.18 53.91
N LYS A 390 49.70 19.13 54.47
CA LYS A 390 50.23 20.40 55.01
C LYS A 390 50.84 20.28 56.40
N ILE A 391 50.71 19.15 57.09
CA ILE A 391 51.19 18.95 58.47
C ILE A 391 52.49 18.12 58.50
N ILE A 392 52.87 17.44 57.41
CA ILE A 392 54.06 16.59 57.36
C ILE A 392 55.23 17.35 56.68
N PRO A 393 56.35 17.61 57.37
CA PRO A 393 57.53 18.19 56.73
C PRO A 393 58.13 17.20 55.74
N ARG A 394 58.41 17.68 54.51
CA ARG A 394 59.16 16.99 53.45
C ARG A 394 60.33 16.16 54.02
N LEU A 395 60.21 14.84 53.94
CA LEU A 395 61.33 13.91 53.95
C LEU A 395 61.63 13.52 52.51
N GLU A 396 62.90 13.66 52.11
CA GLU A 396 63.41 13.32 50.79
C GLU A 396 63.22 11.83 50.45
N PRO A 397 62.97 11.48 49.17
CA PRO A 397 62.81 10.09 48.78
C PRO A 397 64.17 9.45 48.54
N SER A 398 64.54 8.51 49.41
CA SER A 398 65.63 7.57 49.19
C SER A 398 65.09 6.14 49.07
N LEU A 399 65.51 5.50 47.99
CA LEU A 399 65.74 4.05 47.80
C LEU A 399 64.53 3.09 47.66
N ASN A 400 64.49 2.48 46.47
CA ASN A 400 64.59 1.04 46.20
C ASN A 400 63.88 0.07 47.15
N LEU A 401 62.91 -0.67 46.59
CA LEU A 401 62.75 -2.14 46.62
C LEU A 401 61.26 -2.50 46.55
N ILE A 402 60.80 -3.03 45.41
CA ILE A 402 59.64 -3.94 45.33
C ILE A 402 60.02 -5.11 44.42
N PRO A 403 59.70 -6.38 44.78
CA PRO A 403 60.20 -7.57 44.09
C PRO A 403 59.43 -7.85 42.80
N GLU A 404 60.16 -8.36 41.81
CA GLU A 404 59.63 -9.01 40.61
C GLU A 404 58.77 -10.22 41.02
N SER A 405 57.45 -10.09 40.92
CA SER A 405 56.55 -11.25 40.85
C SER A 405 56.37 -11.62 39.38
N THR A 406 56.83 -12.82 39.07
CA THR A 406 56.67 -13.56 37.83
C THR A 406 55.30 -13.38 37.18
N THR A 407 55.33 -12.85 35.97
CA THR A 407 54.22 -12.82 35.01
C THR A 407 53.87 -14.25 34.60
N ASP A 408 52.74 -14.76 35.08
CA ASP A 408 52.06 -15.87 34.43
C ASP A 408 51.33 -15.35 33.19
N GLU A 409 51.63 -16.02 32.10
CA GLU A 409 51.17 -15.83 30.74
C GLU A 409 49.64 -15.94 30.65
N ASN A 410 48.93 -14.81 30.60
CA ASN A 410 47.59 -14.77 30.01
C ASN A 410 47.11 -13.35 29.65
N CYS A 411 48.03 -12.47 29.26
CA CYS A 411 47.66 -11.25 28.56
C CYS A 411 47.37 -11.60 27.10
N CYS A 412 46.11 -11.96 26.80
CA CYS A 412 45.56 -11.70 25.48
C CYS A 412 45.85 -10.24 25.17
N SER A 413 46.78 -10.00 24.23
CA SER A 413 47.12 -8.66 23.75
C SER A 413 45.82 -7.92 23.48
N ILE A 414 45.71 -6.69 23.95
CA ILE A 414 44.57 -5.81 23.66
C ILE A 414 44.30 -5.76 22.15
N ASP A 415 45.34 -5.94 21.32
CA ASP A 415 45.22 -6.06 19.87
C ASP A 415 44.46 -7.32 19.42
N GLN A 416 44.54 -8.42 20.18
CA GLN A 416 43.77 -9.63 19.93
C GLN A 416 42.29 -9.43 20.27
N LEU A 417 41.98 -8.76 21.39
CA LEU A 417 40.60 -8.40 21.73
C LEU A 417 40.00 -7.41 20.72
N LEU A 418 40.79 -6.45 20.23
CA LEU A 418 40.35 -5.52 19.20
C LEU A 418 40.14 -6.23 17.85
N ARG A 419 41.01 -7.18 17.49
CA ARG A 419 40.81 -8.03 16.30
C ARG A 419 39.55 -8.89 16.41
N ASP A 420 39.31 -9.51 17.56
CA ASP A 420 38.14 -10.36 17.76
C ASP A 420 36.84 -9.54 17.76
N LEU A 421 36.85 -8.31 18.31
CA LEU A 421 35.73 -7.37 18.23
C LEU A 421 35.42 -6.95 16.79
N ASP A 422 36.44 -6.66 15.99
CA ASP A 422 36.28 -6.24 14.61
C ASP A 422 35.82 -7.39 13.70
N GLU A 423 36.29 -8.61 13.96
CA GLU A 423 35.85 -9.85 13.30
C GLU A 423 34.38 -10.17 13.66
N SER A 424 34.00 -10.00 14.93
CA SER A 424 32.62 -10.20 15.39
C SER A 424 31.66 -9.16 14.78
N ARG A 425 32.11 -7.91 14.62
CA ARG A 425 31.37 -6.84 13.94
C ARG A 425 31.18 -7.14 12.45
N LYS A 426 32.21 -7.64 11.75
CA LYS A 426 32.11 -8.07 10.35
C LYS A 426 31.13 -9.24 10.17
N ASN A 427 31.15 -10.23 11.07
CA ASN A 427 30.24 -11.37 11.05
C ASN A 427 28.77 -10.96 11.28
N LEU A 428 28.50 -9.97 12.15
CA LEU A 428 27.17 -9.40 12.35
C LEU A 428 26.64 -8.68 11.11
N LEU A 429 27.50 -7.90 10.44
CA LEU A 429 27.14 -7.23 9.18
C LEU A 429 26.90 -8.23 8.05
N ALA A 430 27.69 -9.30 7.95
CA ALA A 430 27.48 -10.37 6.98
C ALA A 430 26.17 -11.13 7.22
N ARG A 431 25.82 -11.45 8.47
CA ARG A 431 24.53 -12.06 8.84
C ARG A 431 23.33 -11.17 8.50
N ASN A 432 23.44 -9.86 8.70
CA ASN A 432 22.36 -8.93 8.32
C ASN A 432 22.23 -8.79 6.80
N LYS A 433 23.32 -8.94 6.04
CA LYS A 433 23.29 -8.92 4.57
C LYS A 433 22.57 -10.16 4.00
N HIS A 434 22.72 -11.33 4.62
CA HIS A 434 21.98 -12.54 4.22
C HIS A 434 20.50 -12.49 4.58
N ARG A 435 20.10 -11.90 5.72
CA ARG A 435 18.67 -11.76 6.06
C ARG A 435 17.87 -10.86 5.11
N TYR A 436 18.51 -9.90 4.44
CA TYR A 436 17.85 -9.01 3.49
C TYR A 436 17.84 -9.52 2.04
N SER A 437 18.64 -10.55 1.71
CA SER A 437 18.71 -11.10 0.36
C SER A 437 17.80 -12.32 0.13
N ASP A 438 17.45 -13.07 1.18
CA ASP A 438 16.61 -14.27 1.04
C ASP A 438 15.08 -14.00 1.13
N SER A 439 14.65 -12.79 1.48
CA SER A 439 13.21 -12.46 1.62
C SER A 439 12.54 -11.95 0.33
N THR A 440 13.27 -11.75 -0.77
CA THR A 440 12.71 -11.16 -2.01
C THR A 440 12.73 -12.08 -3.24
N THR A 441 13.16 -13.34 -3.13
CA THR A 441 13.22 -14.25 -4.30
C THR A 441 12.36 -15.52 -4.21
N SER A 442 11.65 -15.77 -3.11
CA SER A 442 10.85 -17.00 -2.93
C SER A 442 9.36 -16.89 -3.28
N ALA A 443 8.85 -15.73 -3.71
CA ALA A 443 7.40 -15.52 -3.91
C ALA A 443 6.92 -15.52 -5.38
N TYR A 444 7.79 -15.69 -6.38
CA TYR A 444 7.42 -15.56 -7.80
C TYR A 444 7.69 -16.80 -8.67
N LYS A 445 7.62 -18.02 -8.11
CA LYS A 445 7.88 -19.25 -8.90
C LYS A 445 6.90 -20.40 -8.73
N ALA A 446 5.63 -20.10 -8.45
CA ALA A 446 4.57 -21.10 -8.53
C ALA A 446 3.25 -20.46 -8.98
N SER A 447 3.09 -20.21 -10.28
CA SER A 447 1.80 -20.12 -11.00
C SER A 447 2.05 -19.85 -12.49
N SER A 448 2.48 -20.86 -13.25
CA SER A 448 2.33 -20.84 -14.72
C SER A 448 2.25 -22.26 -15.29
N SER A 449 1.06 -22.85 -15.29
CA SER A 449 0.66 -23.88 -16.25
C SER A 449 -0.86 -23.94 -16.39
N ALA A 450 -1.42 -23.19 -17.33
CA ALA A 450 -2.59 -23.57 -18.11
C ALA A 450 -2.78 -22.54 -19.23
N ALA A 451 -2.39 -22.95 -20.44
CA ALA A 451 -2.67 -22.25 -21.67
C ALA A 451 -4.16 -22.40 -22.02
N VAL A 452 -4.84 -21.30 -22.29
CA VAL A 452 -5.98 -21.27 -23.21
C VAL A 452 -5.82 -20.02 -24.07
N ALA A 453 -5.70 -20.27 -25.36
CA ALA A 453 -5.57 -19.26 -26.40
C ALA A 453 -6.92 -18.58 -26.65
N THR A 454 -6.94 -17.26 -26.65
CA THR A 454 -7.86 -16.47 -27.49
C THR A 454 -7.18 -15.17 -27.91
N ASP A 455 -6.89 -15.16 -29.21
CA ASP A 455 -6.85 -14.06 -30.17
C ASP A 455 -7.45 -12.72 -29.73
N GLY A 456 -6.82 -11.60 -30.13
CA GLY A 456 -7.39 -10.26 -29.96
C GLY A 456 -6.37 -9.14 -29.75
N THR A 457 -5.82 -8.64 -30.84
CA THR A 457 -5.06 -7.40 -30.99
C THR A 457 -5.61 -6.19 -30.20
N THR A 458 -4.79 -5.61 -29.33
CA THR A 458 -4.72 -4.15 -29.10
C THR A 458 -3.34 -3.75 -28.59
N ARG A 459 -2.72 -2.81 -29.29
CA ARG A 459 -1.38 -2.26 -29.06
C ARG A 459 -1.57 -0.84 -28.57
N GLU A 460 -1.32 -0.56 -27.29
CA GLU A 460 -1.18 0.81 -26.79
C GLU A 460 0.23 1.02 -26.23
N ARG A 461 0.92 1.97 -26.87
CA ARG A 461 2.12 2.62 -26.35
C ARG A 461 1.68 3.84 -25.56
N SER A 462 2.13 3.93 -24.32
CA SER A 462 2.27 5.16 -23.57
C SER A 462 3.39 6.03 -24.15
N CYS A 463 3.15 7.34 -24.33
CA CYS A 463 4.12 8.41 -24.15
C CYS A 463 3.44 9.80 -24.25
N ASP A 464 3.47 10.51 -23.13
CA ASP A 464 3.48 11.96 -22.86
C ASP A 464 2.54 12.97 -23.55
N PRO A 465 2.05 13.99 -22.79
CA PRO A 465 1.14 15.00 -23.28
C PRO A 465 1.92 16.21 -23.81
N THR A 466 1.83 16.47 -25.10
CA THR A 466 2.09 17.82 -25.65
C THR A 466 0.95 18.21 -26.57
N ALA A 467 0.41 19.39 -26.32
CA ALA A 467 -0.71 19.97 -27.04
C ALA A 467 -0.46 19.95 -28.56
N GLN A 468 -1.24 19.13 -29.26
CA GLN A 468 -1.36 19.17 -30.71
C GLN A 468 -2.84 19.06 -31.04
N GLU A 469 -3.38 20.14 -31.61
CA GLU A 469 -4.72 20.20 -32.18
C GLU A 469 -4.86 19.11 -33.25
N VAL A 470 -5.55 18.02 -32.89
CA VAL A 470 -5.95 17.00 -33.87
C VAL A 470 -7.17 17.54 -34.61
N VAL A 471 -6.90 18.17 -35.75
CA VAL A 471 -7.89 18.43 -36.80
C VAL A 471 -8.36 17.07 -37.33
N SER A 472 -9.41 16.54 -36.71
CA SER A 472 -10.08 15.33 -37.18
C SER A 472 -10.87 15.69 -38.44
N SER A 473 -10.50 15.11 -39.58
CA SER A 473 -11.26 15.21 -40.83
C SER A 473 -12.66 14.60 -40.64
N ASP A 474 -13.68 15.46 -40.70
CA ASP A 474 -15.11 15.20 -40.43
C ASP A 474 -15.79 14.22 -41.44
N ASP A 475 -15.04 13.57 -42.32
CA ASP A 475 -15.56 12.90 -43.52
C ASP A 475 -15.85 11.40 -43.40
N GLU A 476 -15.57 10.77 -42.26
CA GLU A 476 -15.79 9.32 -42.10
C GLU A 476 -16.98 8.92 -41.20
N ARG A 477 -17.69 9.88 -40.57
CA ARG A 477 -18.84 9.52 -39.72
C ARG A 477 -20.06 9.09 -40.53
N PRO A 478 -20.73 7.98 -40.22
CA PRO A 478 -21.90 7.52 -40.96
C PRO A 478 -23.05 8.56 -40.91
N TYR A 479 -23.82 8.65 -42.00
CA TYR A 479 -25.03 9.46 -42.05
C TYR A 479 -26.10 8.85 -41.17
N ASP A 480 -26.77 9.69 -40.37
CA ASP A 480 -27.89 9.25 -39.55
C ASP A 480 -29.18 9.36 -40.38
N PRO A 481 -29.93 8.26 -40.60
CA PRO A 481 -31.20 8.30 -41.32
C PRO A 481 -32.24 9.23 -40.68
N SER A 482 -32.11 9.53 -39.39
CA SER A 482 -33.02 10.42 -38.65
C SER A 482 -32.67 11.91 -38.78
N LEU A 483 -31.45 12.25 -39.23
CA LEU A 483 -30.98 13.62 -39.37
C LEU A 483 -31.08 14.11 -40.83
N VAL A 484 -32.30 14.10 -41.37
CA VAL A 484 -32.61 14.64 -42.70
C VAL A 484 -33.42 15.92 -42.59
N CYS A 485 -33.03 16.98 -43.29
CA CYS A 485 -33.81 18.21 -43.33
C CYS A 485 -35.16 17.95 -44.02
N PRO A 486 -36.30 18.18 -43.35
CA PRO A 486 -37.61 17.88 -43.92
C PRO A 486 -37.98 18.81 -45.08
N LYS A 487 -37.34 19.98 -45.18
CA LYS A 487 -37.64 20.98 -46.21
C LYS A 487 -36.89 20.74 -47.53
N CYS A 488 -35.67 20.19 -47.49
CA CYS A 488 -34.82 20.05 -48.70
C CYS A 488 -34.17 18.67 -48.86
N GLY A 489 -34.43 17.71 -47.95
CA GLY A 489 -33.88 16.36 -48.01
C GLY A 489 -32.38 16.24 -47.71
N ARG A 490 -31.70 17.32 -47.30
CA ARG A 490 -30.26 17.29 -46.99
C ARG A 490 -30.00 16.42 -45.76
N LYS A 491 -29.11 15.43 -45.89
CA LYS A 491 -28.72 14.50 -44.81
C LYS A 491 -27.56 15.06 -44.00
N PHE A 492 -27.58 14.83 -42.69
CA PHE A 492 -26.54 15.23 -41.74
C PHE A 492 -25.93 13.99 -41.06
N ARG A 493 -24.68 14.10 -40.61
CA ARG A 493 -23.96 13.00 -39.94
C ARG A 493 -24.24 12.99 -38.43
N VAL A 494 -24.02 11.85 -37.77
CA VAL A 494 -24.18 11.70 -36.31
C VAL A 494 -23.32 12.74 -35.57
N GLY A 495 -23.95 13.53 -34.69
CA GLY A 495 -23.33 14.66 -33.97
C GLY A 495 -23.44 16.02 -34.66
N GLN A 496 -24.15 16.12 -35.79
CA GLN A 496 -24.44 17.38 -36.49
C GLN A 496 -25.86 17.91 -36.25
N GLU A 497 -26.55 17.53 -35.17
CA GLU A 497 -27.95 17.97 -34.93
C GLU A 497 -28.06 19.50 -34.87
N GLN A 498 -27.05 20.18 -34.31
CA GLN A 498 -27.03 21.64 -34.25
C GLN A 498 -26.85 22.29 -35.63
N LYS A 499 -26.07 21.68 -36.54
CA LYS A 499 -25.93 22.15 -37.92
C LYS A 499 -27.24 21.93 -38.69
N GLN A 500 -27.94 20.81 -38.48
CA GLN A 500 -29.26 20.57 -39.06
C GLN A 500 -30.27 21.62 -38.58
N ARG A 501 -30.32 21.92 -37.28
CA ARG A 501 -31.22 22.95 -36.72
C ARG A 501 -30.93 24.34 -37.29
N ARG A 502 -29.67 24.76 -37.38
CA ARG A 502 -29.30 26.03 -38.03
C ARG A 502 -29.67 26.04 -39.51
N HIS A 503 -29.41 24.96 -40.24
CA HIS A 503 -29.79 24.86 -41.64
C HIS A 503 -31.32 25.00 -41.84
N ILE A 504 -32.13 24.34 -41.03
CA ILE A 504 -33.60 24.40 -41.09
C ILE A 504 -34.11 25.83 -40.82
N ASN A 505 -33.48 26.54 -39.88
CA ASN A 505 -33.92 27.84 -39.40
C ASN A 505 -33.41 29.02 -40.24
N GLU A 506 -32.18 28.95 -40.73
CA GLU A 506 -31.48 30.11 -41.30
C GLU A 506 -31.34 30.05 -42.83
N PHE A 507 -31.16 28.86 -43.41
CA PHE A 507 -30.68 28.74 -44.80
C PHE A 507 -31.57 27.91 -45.72
N CYS A 508 -32.51 27.14 -45.17
CA CYS A 508 -33.33 26.25 -45.98
C CYS A 508 -34.52 26.99 -46.60
N THR A 509 -34.29 27.67 -47.72
CA THR A 509 -35.34 28.12 -48.64
C THR A 509 -35.77 26.94 -49.51
N MET A 510 -37.09 26.68 -49.60
CA MET A 510 -37.63 25.56 -50.37
C MET A 510 -37.18 25.67 -51.84
N LYS A 511 -36.70 24.55 -52.39
CA LYS A 511 -36.56 24.36 -53.84
C LYS A 511 -37.62 23.39 -54.30
#